data_AF-A0A4Z1HY92-F1
#
_entry.id   AF-A0A4Z1HY92-F1
#
_cell.length_a   1.000
_cell.length_b   1.000
_cell.length_c   1.000
_cell.angle_alpha   90.00
_cell.angle_beta   90.00
_cell.angle_gamma   90.00
#
_symmetry.space_group_name_H-M   'P 1'
#
loop_
_entity.id
_entity.type
_entity.pdbx_description
1 polymer ?
#
loop_
_entity_poly.entity_id
_entity_poly.type
_entity_poly.pdbx_seq_one_letter_code
_entity_poly.pdbx_strand_id
1 'polypeptide(L)'
;MSLQVESLDIENRSQDTRNESRDIEDEIQELERKLAAAKARLADRAISSPLLNDKDPVAINNVFSPQSNHFLLLLSDSALPLGSFAFSSGLESYLAHTKPRSSFPDFLTFSLSSYASTTLPFVLAAHRNPGDLVDLDDAQDASIMCTVGRRASIAQGRALLSIWDRSFSVALSTELTTSTAVDGVDTLKEFSMLLKSISSAPKTTSGEIPPVSAHLAPLFGAIASTVGMSLEQTAYVFMLSHVKALLSAAVRASMFGPYHAQKVLASEEVQIGIKEVIEKEWNTKVEGAGQCVPVMDLWIGRHEMLYSRIFNS
;
A
#
# COMPACT_ATOMS: atom_id res chain seq x y z
N MET A 1 10.55 -65.78 -41.02
CA MET A 1 9.14 -65.38 -40.89
C MET A 1 8.91 -64.28 -39.84
N SER A 2 9.91 -63.88 -39.03
CA SER A 2 9.76 -62.79 -38.04
C SER A 2 10.04 -61.37 -38.57
N LEU A 3 10.86 -61.20 -39.62
CA LEU A 3 11.23 -59.86 -40.13
C LEU A 3 10.11 -59.19 -40.97
N GLN A 4 9.12 -59.96 -41.43
CA GLN A 4 8.04 -59.43 -42.28
C GLN A 4 6.85 -58.89 -41.48
N VAL A 5 6.67 -59.35 -40.23
CA VAL A 5 5.60 -58.89 -39.33
C VAL A 5 5.97 -57.55 -38.69
N GLU A 6 7.23 -57.38 -38.29
CA GLU A 6 7.73 -56.15 -37.65
C GLU A 6 7.74 -54.94 -38.61
N SER A 7 7.90 -55.16 -39.92
CA SER A 7 7.84 -54.09 -40.93
C SER A 7 6.43 -53.57 -41.19
N LEU A 8 5.40 -54.42 -41.05
CA LEU A 8 3.99 -54.05 -41.24
C LEU A 8 3.45 -53.25 -40.03
N ASP A 9 3.89 -53.58 -38.82
CA ASP A 9 3.49 -52.86 -37.60
C ASP A 9 4.10 -51.44 -37.53
N ILE A 10 5.31 -51.24 -38.05
CA ILE A 10 5.96 -49.91 -38.12
C ILE A 10 5.28 -49.01 -39.16
N GLU A 11 4.88 -49.55 -40.32
CA GLU A 11 4.14 -48.79 -41.34
C GLU A 11 2.75 -48.36 -40.84
N ASN A 12 2.01 -49.25 -40.17
CA ASN A 12 0.70 -48.93 -39.61
C ASN A 12 0.79 -47.84 -38.53
N ARG A 13 1.76 -47.94 -37.62
CA ARG A 13 1.98 -46.93 -36.57
C ARG A 13 2.44 -45.58 -37.12
N SER A 14 3.15 -45.59 -38.25
CA SER A 14 3.55 -44.37 -38.98
C SER A 14 2.39 -43.73 -39.75
N GLN A 15 1.38 -44.52 -40.15
CA GLN A 15 0.15 -44.02 -40.76
C GLN A 15 -0.81 -43.44 -39.72
N ASP A 16 -0.96 -44.08 -38.56
CA ASP A 16 -1.79 -43.55 -37.46
C ASP A 16 -1.26 -42.21 -36.94
N THR A 17 0.05 -42.08 -36.70
CA THR A 17 0.66 -40.81 -36.26
C THR A 17 0.53 -39.68 -37.29
N ARG A 18 0.52 -40.01 -38.59
CA ARG A 18 0.25 -39.03 -39.66
C ARG A 18 -1.22 -38.63 -39.73
N ASN A 19 -2.14 -39.54 -39.43
CA ASN A 19 -3.56 -39.22 -39.36
C ASN A 19 -3.86 -38.35 -38.13
N GLU A 20 -3.32 -38.70 -36.95
CA GLU A 20 -3.44 -37.87 -35.75
C GLU A 20 -2.87 -36.46 -35.95
N SER A 21 -1.72 -36.32 -36.63
CA SER A 21 -1.15 -35.01 -36.94
C SER A 21 -2.04 -34.18 -37.89
N ARG A 22 -2.71 -34.85 -38.84
CA ARG A 22 -3.65 -34.20 -39.76
C ARG A 22 -4.93 -33.76 -39.05
N ASP A 23 -5.45 -34.58 -38.16
CA ASP A 23 -6.63 -34.25 -37.36
C ASP A 23 -6.36 -33.02 -36.46
N ILE A 24 -5.15 -32.92 -35.90
CA ILE A 24 -4.71 -31.75 -35.12
C ILE A 24 -4.54 -30.51 -36.02
N GLU A 25 -3.98 -30.65 -37.22
CA GLU A 25 -3.87 -29.54 -38.18
C GLU A 25 -5.25 -29.01 -38.61
N ASP A 26 -6.21 -29.90 -38.83
CA ASP A 26 -7.60 -29.55 -39.16
C ASP A 26 -8.30 -28.87 -37.96
N GLU A 27 -8.04 -29.32 -36.73
CA GLU A 27 -8.54 -28.67 -35.51
C GLU A 27 -7.98 -27.25 -35.35
N ILE A 28 -6.69 -27.05 -35.61
CA ILE A 28 -6.05 -25.74 -35.58
C ILE A 28 -6.69 -24.80 -36.61
N GLN A 29 -6.91 -25.26 -37.84
CA GLN A 29 -7.56 -24.45 -38.87
C GLN A 29 -8.98 -24.03 -38.48
N GLU A 30 -9.76 -24.93 -37.87
CA GLU A 30 -11.11 -24.60 -37.40
C GLU A 30 -11.08 -23.60 -36.23
N LEU A 31 -10.11 -23.71 -35.33
CA LEU A 31 -9.91 -22.75 -34.23
C LEU A 31 -9.49 -21.37 -34.74
N GLU A 32 -8.60 -21.30 -35.73
CA GLU A 32 -8.21 -20.05 -36.38
C GLU A 32 -9.40 -19.38 -37.07
N ARG A 33 -10.25 -20.17 -37.74
CA ARG A 33 -11.49 -19.67 -38.36
C ARG A 33 -12.45 -19.10 -37.30
N LYS A 34 -12.62 -19.78 -36.16
CA LYS A 34 -13.42 -19.29 -35.03
C LYS A 34 -12.85 -18.00 -34.44
N LEU A 35 -11.54 -17.91 -34.31
CA LEU A 35 -10.85 -16.72 -33.82
C LEU A 35 -11.03 -15.53 -34.78
N ALA A 36 -10.91 -15.75 -36.10
CA ALA A 36 -11.16 -14.72 -37.10
C ALA A 36 -12.62 -14.22 -37.04
N ALA A 37 -13.60 -15.12 -36.91
CA ALA A 37 -15.00 -14.75 -36.75
C ALA A 37 -15.26 -13.96 -35.45
N ALA A 38 -14.61 -14.33 -34.34
CA ALA A 38 -14.71 -13.60 -33.08
C ALA A 38 -14.08 -12.20 -33.17
N LYS A 39 -12.93 -12.06 -33.84
CA LYS A 39 -12.30 -10.76 -34.12
C LYS A 39 -13.17 -9.87 -35.01
N ALA A 40 -13.83 -10.44 -36.03
CA ALA A 40 -14.76 -9.70 -36.87
C ALA A 40 -15.97 -9.18 -36.06
N ARG A 41 -16.56 -10.01 -35.18
CA ARG A 41 -17.63 -9.58 -34.27
C ARG A 41 -17.19 -8.47 -33.30
N LEU A 42 -15.94 -8.52 -32.83
CA LEU A 42 -15.36 -7.47 -31.99
C LEU A 42 -15.18 -6.17 -32.78
N ALA A 43 -14.74 -6.24 -34.04
CA ALA A 43 -14.60 -5.09 -34.93
C ALA A 43 -15.97 -4.47 -35.27
N ASP A 44 -16.99 -5.27 -35.57
CA ASP A 44 -18.36 -4.79 -35.79
C ASP A 44 -18.93 -4.12 -34.53
N ARG A 45 -18.62 -4.64 -33.34
CA ARG A 45 -19.00 -4.00 -32.07
C ARG A 45 -18.26 -2.68 -31.82
N ALA A 46 -17.02 -2.55 -32.29
CA ALA A 46 -16.26 -1.30 -32.24
C ALA A 46 -16.82 -0.25 -33.22
N ILE A 47 -17.31 -0.67 -34.40
CA ILE A 47 -17.95 0.20 -35.41
C ILE A 47 -19.39 0.59 -35.00
N SER A 48 -20.06 -0.25 -34.22
CA SER A 48 -21.38 0.01 -33.61
C SER A 48 -21.33 0.98 -32.41
N SER A 49 -20.15 1.47 -32.02
CA SER A 49 -20.06 2.62 -31.11
C SER A 49 -20.63 3.84 -31.84
N PRO A 50 -21.59 4.59 -31.25
CA PRO A 50 -22.24 5.68 -31.98
C PRO A 50 -21.20 6.71 -32.44
N LEU A 51 -21.22 7.03 -33.74
CA LEU A 51 -20.53 8.21 -34.25
C LEU A 51 -20.94 9.41 -33.38
N LEU A 52 -19.92 10.06 -32.81
CA LEU A 52 -20.02 11.26 -31.99
C LEU A 52 -20.87 12.31 -32.72
N ASN A 53 -22.08 12.54 -32.21
CA ASN A 53 -22.80 13.78 -32.50
C ASN A 53 -22.03 14.90 -31.80
N ASP A 54 -21.50 15.83 -32.59
CA ASP A 54 -20.65 16.97 -32.20
C ASP A 54 -21.42 18.07 -31.43
N LYS A 55 -22.31 17.69 -30.51
CA LYS A 55 -23.14 18.60 -29.70
C LYS A 55 -23.44 18.11 -28.29
N ASP A 56 -22.60 17.26 -27.71
CA ASP A 56 -22.63 16.98 -26.27
C ASP A 56 -21.45 17.67 -25.57
N PRO A 57 -21.66 18.30 -24.40
CA PRO A 57 -20.60 18.99 -23.67
C PRO A 57 -19.50 17.98 -23.34
N VAL A 58 -18.25 18.34 -23.69
CA VAL A 58 -16.97 17.67 -23.38
C VAL A 58 -17.14 16.44 -22.48
N ALA A 59 -16.97 15.25 -23.05
CA ALA A 59 -16.94 14.00 -22.30
C ALA A 59 -15.76 14.03 -21.30
N ILE A 60 -16.04 14.47 -20.08
CA ILE A 60 -15.20 14.40 -18.88
C ILE A 60 -15.19 12.96 -18.32
N ASN A 61 -15.30 11.96 -19.19
CA ASN A 61 -15.54 10.57 -18.80
C ASN A 61 -14.22 9.83 -18.53
N ASN A 62 -13.61 10.11 -17.37
CA ASN A 62 -12.90 9.17 -16.45
C ASN A 62 -11.87 9.84 -15.52
N VAL A 63 -11.51 11.11 -15.74
CA VAL A 63 -10.53 11.82 -14.88
C VAL A 63 -11.14 12.21 -13.52
N PHE A 64 -12.47 12.29 -13.45
CA PHE A 64 -13.21 12.68 -12.25
C PHE A 64 -14.06 11.51 -11.76
N SER A 65 -13.44 10.41 -11.33
CA SER A 65 -14.04 9.68 -10.20
C SER A 65 -13.88 10.63 -9.01
N PRO A 66 -14.91 11.42 -8.65
CA PRO A 66 -14.71 12.61 -7.83
C PRO A 66 -14.29 12.22 -6.41
N GLN A 67 -14.73 11.05 -5.95
CA GLN A 67 -14.54 10.56 -4.57
C GLN A 67 -13.15 9.95 -4.35
N SER A 68 -12.70 9.02 -5.19
CA SER A 68 -11.41 8.34 -5.01
C SER A 68 -10.24 9.33 -5.06
N ASN A 69 -10.27 10.25 -6.04
CA ASN A 69 -9.29 11.33 -6.15
C ASN A 69 -9.39 12.33 -5.00
N HIS A 70 -10.59 12.60 -4.48
CA HIS A 70 -10.76 13.49 -3.33
C HIS A 70 -10.12 12.90 -2.07
N PHE A 71 -10.42 11.64 -1.73
CA PHE A 71 -9.82 10.98 -0.57
C PHE A 71 -8.31 10.75 -0.73
N LEU A 72 -7.83 10.50 -1.95
CA LEU A 72 -6.39 10.49 -2.23
C LEU A 72 -5.74 11.81 -1.87
N LEU A 73 -6.32 12.95 -2.27
CA LEU A 73 -5.79 14.27 -1.94
C LEU A 73 -5.82 14.51 -0.43
N LEU A 74 -6.92 14.17 0.25
CA LEU A 74 -7.05 14.30 1.71
C LEU A 74 -6.01 13.47 2.47
N LEU A 75 -5.83 12.19 2.10
CA LEU A 75 -4.86 11.31 2.74
C LEU A 75 -3.41 11.67 2.40
N SER A 76 -3.19 12.36 1.28
CA SER A 76 -1.87 12.87 0.89
C SER A 76 -1.51 14.23 1.52
N ASP A 77 -2.47 14.89 2.20
CA ASP A 77 -2.27 16.22 2.75
C ASP A 77 -1.31 16.18 3.94
N SER A 78 -0.28 17.05 3.90
CA SER A 78 0.65 17.25 5.01
C SER A 78 0.00 17.85 6.27
N ALA A 79 -1.16 18.48 6.13
CA ALA A 79 -1.92 19.06 7.23
C ALA A 79 -2.92 18.07 7.86
N LEU A 80 -3.00 16.83 7.36
CA LEU A 80 -3.84 15.79 7.96
C LEU A 80 -3.44 15.62 9.45
N PRO A 81 -4.38 15.71 10.41
CA PRO A 81 -4.06 15.83 11.84
C PRO A 81 -3.68 14.49 12.49
N LEU A 82 -2.71 13.78 11.91
CA LEU A 82 -2.14 12.55 12.43
C LEU A 82 -1.10 12.80 13.52
N GLY A 83 -0.62 14.04 13.65
CA GLY A 83 0.49 14.38 14.53
C GLY A 83 1.85 13.97 13.98
N SER A 84 1.96 13.50 12.73
CA SER A 84 3.22 13.07 12.09
C SER A 84 4.30 14.18 12.09
N PHE A 85 3.89 15.46 12.11
CA PHE A 85 4.80 16.60 12.26
C PHE A 85 5.56 16.59 13.59
N ALA A 86 5.05 15.96 14.65
CA ALA A 86 5.75 15.89 15.93
C ALA A 86 6.91 14.87 15.92
N PHE A 87 6.98 13.98 14.94
CA PHE A 87 7.94 12.88 14.88
C PHE A 87 9.06 13.16 13.87
N SER A 88 10.28 12.72 14.19
CA SER A 88 11.45 12.82 13.31
C SER A 88 11.94 11.47 12.79
N SER A 89 11.30 10.38 13.22
CA SER A 89 11.63 9.00 12.85
C SER A 89 13.13 8.68 13.00
N GLY A 90 13.75 9.17 14.08
CA GLY A 90 15.17 8.95 14.39
C GLY A 90 16.14 9.96 13.76
N LEU A 91 15.69 10.92 12.96
CA LEU A 91 16.57 11.92 12.32
C LEU A 91 17.34 12.76 13.36
N GLU A 92 16.69 13.16 14.45
CA GLU A 92 17.36 13.96 15.51
C GLU A 92 18.50 13.17 16.16
N SER A 93 18.26 11.90 16.49
CA SER A 93 19.28 10.99 17.00
C SER A 93 20.40 10.74 15.99
N TYR A 94 20.06 10.55 14.72
CA TYR A 94 21.04 10.40 13.64
C TYR A 94 21.97 11.62 13.59
N LEU A 95 21.42 12.83 13.59
CA LEU A 95 22.20 14.07 13.58
C LEU A 95 23.07 14.23 14.83
N ALA A 96 22.57 13.84 16.00
CA ALA A 96 23.33 13.92 17.24
C ALA A 96 24.54 12.97 17.25
N HIS A 97 24.44 11.80 16.61
CA HIS A 97 25.46 10.74 16.70
C HIS A 97 26.36 10.61 15.47
N THR A 98 26.05 11.28 14.34
CA THR A 98 26.83 11.17 13.10
C THR A 98 27.56 12.45 12.71
N LYS A 99 27.44 13.53 13.49
CA LYS A 99 28.18 14.79 13.24
C LYS A 99 29.70 14.56 13.24
N PRO A 100 30.45 15.20 12.32
CA PRO A 100 30.00 16.15 11.29
C PRO A 100 29.60 15.50 9.96
N ARG A 101 29.59 14.16 9.86
CA ARG A 101 29.37 13.40 8.61
C ARG A 101 27.89 13.15 8.28
N SER A 102 26.97 13.82 8.97
CA SER A 102 25.53 13.63 8.77
C SER A 102 25.09 14.07 7.37
N SER A 103 24.45 13.16 6.64
CA SER A 103 23.93 13.37 5.28
C SER A 103 22.42 13.04 5.26
N PHE A 104 21.59 13.98 4.78
CA PHE A 104 20.15 13.74 4.66
C PHE A 104 19.80 12.74 3.55
N PRO A 105 20.41 12.77 2.34
CA PRO A 105 20.16 11.76 1.32
C PRO A 105 20.43 10.32 1.80
N ASP A 106 21.52 10.11 2.54
CA ASP A 106 21.85 8.79 3.09
C ASP A 106 20.80 8.35 4.12
N PHE A 107 20.44 9.25 5.05
CA PHE A 107 19.40 8.99 6.03
C PHE A 107 18.04 8.71 5.38
N LEU A 108 17.68 9.45 4.34
CA LEU A 108 16.43 9.24 3.60
C LEU A 108 16.40 7.85 2.96
N THR A 109 17.51 7.41 2.37
CA THR A 109 17.62 6.07 1.77
C THR A 109 17.47 4.96 2.82
N PHE A 110 18.15 5.11 3.97
CA PHE A 110 18.00 4.18 5.10
C PHE A 110 16.58 4.18 5.66
N SER A 111 15.97 5.35 5.81
CA SER A 111 14.64 5.50 6.36
C SER A 111 13.57 4.96 5.42
N LEU A 112 13.66 5.18 4.11
CA LEU A 112 12.75 4.61 3.12
C LEU A 112 12.80 3.08 3.12
N SER A 113 14.00 2.51 3.08
CA SER A 113 14.18 1.05 3.09
C SER A 113 13.62 0.43 4.38
N SER A 114 13.97 1.02 5.52
CA SER A 114 13.52 0.58 6.84
C SER A 114 12.01 0.69 7.00
N TYR A 115 11.42 1.84 6.63
CA TYR A 115 9.99 2.08 6.78
C TYR A 115 9.18 1.19 5.84
N ALA A 116 9.59 1.05 4.56
CA ALA A 116 8.91 0.18 3.60
C ALA A 116 8.89 -1.28 4.08
N SER A 117 10.06 -1.85 4.42
CA SER A 117 10.16 -3.26 4.84
C SER A 117 9.40 -3.60 6.13
N THR A 118 9.21 -2.64 7.03
CA THR A 118 8.51 -2.85 8.31
C THR A 118 7.03 -2.54 8.29
N THR A 119 6.56 -1.70 7.36
CA THR A 119 5.17 -1.20 7.38
C THR A 119 4.40 -1.45 6.10
N LEU A 120 5.05 -1.41 4.93
CA LEU A 120 4.35 -1.52 3.64
C LEU A 120 3.65 -2.88 3.43
N PRO A 121 4.22 -4.04 3.83
CA PRO A 121 3.51 -5.32 3.77
C PRO A 121 2.15 -5.29 4.49
N PHE A 122 2.07 -4.62 5.65
CA PHE A 122 0.83 -4.47 6.42
C PHE A 122 -0.16 -3.53 5.75
N VAL A 123 0.29 -2.42 5.15
CA VAL A 123 -0.57 -1.53 4.35
C VAL A 123 -1.19 -2.31 3.18
N LEU A 124 -0.36 -3.06 2.45
CA LEU A 124 -0.80 -3.79 1.26
C LEU A 124 -1.73 -4.94 1.63
N ALA A 125 -1.45 -5.67 2.71
CA ALA A 125 -2.30 -6.74 3.21
C ALA A 125 -3.69 -6.21 3.63
N ALA A 126 -3.72 -5.15 4.46
CA ALA A 126 -4.98 -4.57 4.93
C ALA A 126 -5.79 -3.90 3.81
N HIS A 127 -5.12 -3.38 2.78
CA HIS A 127 -5.81 -2.83 1.61
C HIS A 127 -6.47 -3.94 0.77
N ARG A 128 -5.76 -5.06 0.54
CA ARG A 128 -6.26 -6.21 -0.21
C ARG A 128 -7.39 -6.94 0.50
N ASN A 129 -7.29 -7.09 1.82
CA ASN A 129 -8.33 -7.72 2.63
C ASN A 129 -8.55 -6.93 3.93
N PRO A 130 -9.46 -5.94 3.93
CA PRO A 130 -9.77 -5.16 5.13
C PRO A 130 -10.29 -6.00 6.30
N GLY A 131 -10.93 -7.14 6.05
CA GLY A 131 -11.47 -8.02 7.09
C GLY A 131 -10.43 -8.56 8.06
N ASP A 132 -9.16 -8.66 7.63
CA ASP A 132 -8.05 -9.16 8.47
C ASP A 132 -7.45 -8.06 9.37
N LEU A 133 -8.05 -6.86 9.42
CA LEU A 133 -7.48 -5.68 10.07
C LEU A 133 -7.07 -5.91 11.54
N VAL A 134 -7.84 -6.69 12.30
CA VAL A 134 -7.54 -7.00 13.70
C VAL A 134 -6.26 -7.84 13.81
N ASP A 135 -6.16 -8.91 13.02
CA ASP A 135 -5.02 -9.81 13.02
C ASP A 135 -3.75 -9.11 12.50
N LEU A 136 -3.91 -8.24 11.49
CA LEU A 136 -2.83 -7.43 10.95
C LEU A 136 -2.32 -6.37 11.94
N ASP A 137 -3.21 -5.79 12.74
CA ASP A 137 -2.85 -4.85 13.80
C ASP A 137 -2.04 -5.54 14.91
N ASP A 138 -2.48 -6.72 15.35
CA ASP A 138 -1.78 -7.53 16.36
C ASP A 138 -0.41 -8.01 15.85
N ALA A 139 -0.35 -8.53 14.61
CA ALA A 139 0.89 -8.96 14.00
C ALA A 139 1.88 -7.80 13.82
N GLN A 140 1.40 -6.61 13.45
CA GLN A 140 2.26 -5.44 13.39
C GLN A 140 2.76 -5.03 14.77
N ASP A 141 1.89 -5.01 15.79
CA ASP A 141 2.31 -4.72 17.16
C ASP A 141 3.41 -5.71 17.59
N ALA A 142 3.23 -7.01 17.34
CA ALA A 142 4.23 -8.02 17.66
C ALA A 142 5.58 -7.82 16.94
N SER A 143 5.57 -7.31 15.70
CA SER A 143 6.79 -7.12 14.89
C SER A 143 7.59 -5.86 15.21
N ILE A 144 6.99 -4.81 15.77
CA ILE A 144 7.71 -3.56 16.05
C ILE A 144 8.50 -3.66 17.35
N MET A 145 9.81 -3.92 17.24
CA MET A 145 10.71 -4.05 18.39
C MET A 145 10.98 -2.71 19.10
N CYS A 146 11.08 -1.62 18.34
CA CYS A 146 11.38 -0.31 18.90
C CYS A 146 10.14 0.29 19.59
N THR A 147 10.18 0.40 20.92
CA THR A 147 9.05 0.91 21.73
C THR A 147 8.64 2.34 21.35
N VAL A 148 9.62 3.18 21.02
CA VAL A 148 9.41 4.54 20.56
C VAL A 148 8.65 4.57 19.24
N GLY A 149 9.14 3.82 18.24
CA GLY A 149 8.46 3.66 16.95
C GLY A 149 7.06 3.03 17.06
N ARG A 150 6.90 2.06 17.97
CA ARG A 150 5.59 1.44 18.27
C ARG A 150 4.58 2.47 18.76
N ARG A 151 4.95 3.28 19.77
CA ARG A 151 4.07 4.33 20.28
C ARG A 151 3.74 5.39 19.23
N ALA A 152 4.70 5.77 18.39
CA ALA A 152 4.47 6.69 17.29
C ALA A 152 3.45 6.13 16.28
N SER A 153 3.60 4.85 15.89
CA SER A 153 2.67 4.15 15.01
C SER A 153 1.25 4.10 15.59
N ILE A 154 1.11 3.74 16.87
CA ILE A 154 -0.18 3.71 17.57
C ILE A 154 -0.81 5.11 17.67
N ALA A 155 -0.03 6.13 18.03
CA ALA A 155 -0.54 7.49 18.14
C ALA A 155 -1.09 8.01 16.81
N GLN A 156 -0.36 7.77 15.71
CA GLN A 156 -0.78 8.19 14.36
C GLN A 156 -1.98 7.36 13.86
N GLY A 157 -2.01 6.05 14.10
CA GLY A 157 -3.14 5.20 13.70
C GLY A 157 -4.43 5.53 14.46
N ARG A 158 -4.36 5.77 15.77
CA ARG A 158 -5.51 6.25 16.56
C ARG A 158 -6.03 7.60 16.09
N ALA A 159 -5.14 8.52 15.71
CA ALA A 159 -5.54 9.80 15.13
C ALA A 159 -6.24 9.60 13.77
N LEU A 160 -5.72 8.72 12.91
CA LEU A 160 -6.33 8.38 11.63
C LEU A 160 -7.73 7.78 11.81
N LEU A 161 -7.89 6.82 12.73
CA LEU A 161 -9.18 6.22 13.04
C LEU A 161 -10.18 7.25 13.59
N SER A 162 -9.71 8.22 14.38
CA SER A 162 -10.58 9.31 14.84
C SER A 162 -11.04 10.22 13.69
N ILE A 163 -10.22 10.45 12.67
CA ILE A 163 -10.62 11.20 11.47
C ILE A 163 -11.63 10.39 10.66
N TRP A 164 -11.42 9.09 10.54
CA TRP A 164 -12.35 8.17 9.91
C TRP A 164 -13.75 8.23 10.56
N ASP A 165 -13.82 8.04 11.88
CA ASP A 165 -15.06 8.03 12.66
C ASP A 165 -15.83 9.36 12.54
N ARG A 166 -15.11 10.50 12.50
CA ARG A 166 -15.72 11.83 12.55
C ARG A 166 -16.02 12.44 11.19
N SER A 167 -15.33 12.01 10.14
CA SER A 167 -15.35 12.71 8.86
C SER A 167 -15.54 11.77 7.67
N PHE A 168 -14.64 10.79 7.48
CA PHE A 168 -14.66 9.99 6.24
C PHE A 168 -15.86 9.04 6.18
N SER A 169 -16.19 8.37 7.28
CA SER A 169 -17.34 7.45 7.36
C SER A 169 -18.68 8.14 7.05
N VAL A 170 -18.86 9.38 7.52
CA VAL A 170 -20.05 10.20 7.28
C VAL A 170 -20.16 10.61 5.82
N ALA A 171 -19.06 11.06 5.23
CA ALA A 171 -19.02 11.45 3.82
C ALA A 171 -19.33 10.25 2.90
N LEU A 172 -18.76 9.08 3.20
CA LEU A 172 -18.96 7.87 2.39
C LEU A 172 -20.40 7.33 2.49
N SER A 173 -21.00 7.38 3.69
CA SER A 173 -22.37 6.89 3.94
C SER A 173 -23.45 7.63 3.15
N THR A 174 -23.16 8.85 2.67
CA THR A 174 -24.11 9.67 1.91
C THR A 174 -24.25 9.21 0.44
N GLU A 175 -23.28 8.44 -0.07
CA GLU A 175 -23.13 8.18 -1.51
C GLU A 175 -22.95 6.68 -1.85
N LEU A 176 -23.16 5.78 -0.87
CA LEU A 176 -22.84 4.35 -0.94
C LEU A 176 -23.66 3.61 -2.03
N THR A 177 -22.97 3.09 -3.06
CA THR A 177 -23.55 2.24 -4.13
C THR A 177 -22.79 0.93 -4.38
N THR A 178 -21.64 0.69 -3.74
CA THR A 178 -20.79 -0.49 -3.97
C THR A 178 -20.68 -1.41 -2.74
N SER A 179 -20.81 -2.73 -2.94
CA SER A 179 -20.79 -3.74 -1.86
C SER A 179 -19.47 -3.81 -1.09
N THR A 180 -18.33 -3.54 -1.73
CA THR A 180 -17.00 -3.55 -1.10
C THR A 180 -16.78 -2.37 -0.15
N ALA A 181 -17.38 -1.21 -0.43
CA ALA A 181 -17.31 -0.06 0.47
C ALA A 181 -18.12 -0.29 1.76
N VAL A 182 -19.22 -1.05 1.67
CA VAL A 182 -20.05 -1.40 2.85
C VAL A 182 -19.27 -2.25 3.83
N ASP A 183 -18.63 -3.31 3.35
CA ASP A 183 -17.87 -4.27 4.17
C ASP A 183 -16.68 -3.62 4.90
N GLY A 184 -15.93 -2.78 4.19
CA GLY A 184 -14.82 -2.01 4.80
C GLY A 184 -15.29 -1.01 5.86
N VAL A 185 -16.43 -0.36 5.64
CA VAL A 185 -17.04 0.55 6.64
C VAL A 185 -17.43 -0.20 7.90
N ASP A 186 -18.04 -1.37 7.78
CA ASP A 186 -18.48 -2.15 8.94
C ASP A 186 -17.28 -2.74 9.69
N THR A 187 -16.25 -3.23 8.97
CA THR A 187 -14.99 -3.66 9.58
C THR A 187 -14.33 -2.54 10.41
N LEU A 188 -14.26 -1.32 9.88
CA LEU A 188 -13.68 -0.18 10.59
C LEU A 188 -14.54 0.27 11.79
N LYS A 189 -15.87 0.14 11.72
CA LYS A 189 -16.75 0.37 12.86
C LYS A 189 -16.51 -0.65 13.96
N GLU A 190 -16.43 -1.93 13.62
CA GLU A 190 -16.13 -3.01 14.58
C GLU A 190 -14.78 -2.78 15.26
N PHE A 191 -13.75 -2.47 14.48
CA PHE A 191 -12.42 -2.10 14.99
C PHE A 191 -12.49 -0.91 15.97
N SER A 192 -13.25 0.13 15.64
CA SER A 192 -13.46 1.29 16.51
C SER A 192 -14.20 0.93 17.81
N MET A 193 -15.17 0.01 17.77
CA MET A 193 -15.86 -0.50 18.96
C MET A 193 -14.92 -1.31 19.86
N LEU A 194 -14.09 -2.19 19.28
CA LEU A 194 -13.06 -2.94 20.00
C LEU A 194 -12.10 -1.98 20.71
N LEU A 195 -11.63 -0.93 20.03
CA LEU A 195 -10.73 0.06 20.61
C LEU A 195 -11.37 0.84 21.77
N LYS A 196 -12.67 1.19 21.65
CA LYS A 196 -13.41 1.93 22.68
C LYS A 196 -13.70 1.09 23.92
N SER A 197 -13.92 -0.22 23.75
CA SER A 197 -14.17 -1.16 24.85
C SER A 197 -13.03 -1.14 25.90
N ILE A 198 -11.79 -0.94 25.45
CA ILE A 198 -10.59 -0.78 26.30
C ILE A 198 -10.68 0.47 27.18
N SER A 199 -11.16 1.58 26.62
CA SER A 199 -11.21 2.86 27.34
C SER A 199 -12.28 2.88 28.43
N SER A 200 -13.30 2.03 28.31
CA SER A 200 -14.37 1.85 29.30
C SER A 200 -14.08 0.80 30.36
N ALA A 201 -13.09 -0.08 30.18
CA ALA A 201 -12.75 -1.11 31.14
C ALA A 201 -12.11 -0.50 32.41
N PRO A 202 -12.47 -0.96 33.62
CA PRO A 202 -11.90 -0.44 34.86
C PRO A 202 -10.39 -0.72 34.93
N LYS A 203 -9.59 0.31 35.27
CA LYS A 203 -8.11 0.27 35.40
C LYS A 203 -7.54 -0.81 36.35
N THR A 204 -8.40 -1.60 37.01
CA THR A 204 -8.05 -2.68 37.94
C THR A 204 -7.62 -3.97 37.23
N THR A 205 -7.96 -4.18 35.96
CA THR A 205 -7.45 -5.30 35.13
C THR A 205 -6.10 -4.95 34.50
N SER A 206 -5.12 -4.64 35.35
CA SER A 206 -3.76 -4.18 34.95
C SER A 206 -2.88 -5.21 34.20
N GLY A 207 -3.48 -6.24 33.60
CA GLY A 207 -2.78 -7.30 32.85
C GLY A 207 -3.54 -7.90 31.67
N GLU A 208 -4.71 -7.37 31.29
CA GLU A 208 -5.38 -7.79 30.05
C GLU A 208 -4.74 -7.08 28.85
N ILE A 209 -4.29 -7.87 27.88
CA ILE A 209 -3.70 -7.36 26.63
C ILE A 209 -4.81 -6.66 25.84
N PRO A 210 -4.62 -5.42 25.38
CA PRO A 210 -5.60 -4.74 24.54
C PRO A 210 -5.90 -5.59 23.30
N PRO A 211 -7.18 -5.82 22.94
CA PRO A 211 -7.52 -6.61 21.75
C PRO A 211 -7.04 -5.97 20.45
N VAL A 212 -6.85 -4.63 20.43
CA VAL A 212 -6.33 -3.86 19.31
C VAL A 212 -5.50 -2.68 19.81
N SER A 213 -4.43 -2.36 19.10
CA SER A 213 -3.50 -1.27 19.35
C SER A 213 -3.82 -0.02 18.52
N ALA A 214 -4.27 -0.22 17.28
CA ALA A 214 -4.55 0.79 16.25
C ALA A 214 -3.28 1.42 15.64
N HIS A 215 -2.45 0.58 15.02
CA HIS A 215 -1.28 0.97 14.23
C HIS A 215 -1.65 1.69 12.94
N LEU A 216 -0.78 2.61 12.51
CA LEU A 216 -1.03 3.42 11.33
C LEU A 216 -1.10 2.60 10.04
N ALA A 217 -0.21 1.64 9.83
CA ALA A 217 -0.07 0.96 8.54
C ALA A 217 -1.29 0.12 8.13
N PRO A 218 -1.87 -0.76 8.98
CA PRO A 218 -3.00 -1.60 8.62
C PRO A 218 -4.24 -0.72 8.47
N LEU A 219 -4.42 0.25 9.38
CA LEU A 219 -5.53 1.22 9.30
C LEU A 219 -5.47 2.07 8.04
N PHE A 220 -4.29 2.54 7.64
CA PHE A 220 -4.14 3.32 6.40
C PHE A 220 -4.53 2.47 5.19
N GLY A 221 -4.08 1.22 5.12
CA GLY A 221 -4.45 0.28 4.06
C GLY A 221 -5.96 0.02 3.99
N ALA A 222 -6.58 -0.33 5.11
CA ALA A 222 -8.01 -0.62 5.20
C ALA A 222 -8.87 0.61 4.86
N ILE A 223 -8.53 1.80 5.40
CA ILE A 223 -9.24 3.04 5.09
C ILE A 223 -9.10 3.38 3.60
N ALA A 224 -7.88 3.31 3.05
CA ALA A 224 -7.64 3.64 1.64
C ALA A 224 -8.39 2.70 0.68
N SER A 225 -8.50 1.41 1.04
CA SER A 225 -9.33 0.44 0.31
C SER A 225 -10.82 0.80 0.38
N THR A 226 -11.30 1.13 1.58
CA THR A 226 -12.71 1.47 1.81
C THR A 226 -13.14 2.74 1.08
N VAL A 227 -12.27 3.76 0.97
CA VAL A 227 -12.54 5.00 0.20
C VAL A 227 -12.29 4.87 -1.31
N GLY A 228 -11.90 3.67 -1.78
CA GLY A 228 -11.75 3.36 -3.20
C GLY A 228 -10.44 3.85 -3.84
N MET A 229 -9.38 4.07 -3.06
CA MET A 229 -8.04 4.29 -3.63
C MET A 229 -7.47 2.99 -4.18
N SER A 230 -6.76 3.05 -5.32
CA SER A 230 -6.05 1.88 -5.85
C SER A 230 -4.91 1.46 -4.91
N LEU A 231 -4.49 0.19 -5.00
CA LEU A 231 -3.39 -0.33 -4.18
C LEU A 231 -2.09 0.44 -4.42
N GLU A 232 -1.80 0.79 -5.68
CA GLU A 232 -0.62 1.57 -6.10
C GLU A 232 -0.67 2.99 -5.52
N GLN A 233 -1.84 3.65 -5.60
CA GLN A 233 -2.06 4.99 -5.03
C GLN A 233 -1.84 4.97 -3.52
N THR A 234 -2.41 3.99 -2.83
CA THR A 234 -2.25 3.79 -1.37
C THR A 234 -0.78 3.64 -1.00
N ALA A 235 -0.06 2.73 -1.66
CA ALA A 235 1.35 2.47 -1.39
C ALA A 235 2.21 3.72 -1.60
N TYR A 236 2.01 4.42 -2.71
CA TYR A 236 2.78 5.62 -3.04
C TYR A 236 2.50 6.77 -2.07
N VAL A 237 1.22 7.06 -1.77
CA VAL A 237 0.85 8.11 -0.83
C VAL A 237 1.39 7.82 0.57
N PHE A 238 1.30 6.57 1.03
CA PHE A 238 1.81 6.17 2.33
C PHE A 238 3.33 6.42 2.45
N MET A 239 4.11 6.00 1.46
CA MET A 239 5.56 6.24 1.44
C MET A 239 5.91 7.73 1.28
N LEU A 240 5.19 8.45 0.42
CA LEU A 240 5.38 9.89 0.22
C LEU A 240 5.09 10.69 1.50
N SER A 241 4.07 10.30 2.27
CA SER A 241 3.74 10.93 3.56
C SER A 241 4.88 10.80 4.58
N HIS A 242 5.58 9.66 4.60
CA HIS A 242 6.79 9.49 5.41
C HIS A 242 7.91 10.43 4.95
N VAL A 243 8.18 10.53 3.64
CA VAL A 243 9.18 11.46 3.09
C VAL A 243 8.86 12.91 3.44
N LYS A 244 7.59 13.33 3.31
CA LYS A 244 7.12 14.67 3.71
C LYS A 244 7.39 14.94 5.20
N ALA A 245 7.13 13.96 6.07
CA ALA A 245 7.41 14.08 7.50
C ALA A 245 8.91 14.24 7.79
N LEU A 246 9.77 13.45 7.12
CA LEU A 246 11.23 13.55 7.26
C LEU A 246 11.79 14.89 6.79
N LEU A 247 11.32 15.38 5.63
CA LEU A 247 11.72 16.69 5.11
C LEU A 247 11.29 17.81 6.04
N SER A 248 10.07 17.73 6.57
CA SER A 248 9.56 18.66 7.59
C SER A 248 10.46 18.67 8.84
N ALA A 249 10.85 17.48 9.32
CA ALA A 249 11.78 17.36 10.44
C ALA A 249 13.17 17.92 10.12
N ALA A 250 13.73 17.66 8.93
CA ALA A 250 15.03 18.17 8.52
C ALA A 250 15.07 19.71 8.44
N VAL A 251 13.98 20.34 7.97
CA VAL A 251 13.84 21.79 7.98
C VAL A 251 13.82 22.34 9.40
N ARG A 252 13.06 21.73 10.32
CA ARG A 252 13.04 22.14 11.74
C ARG A 252 14.38 21.91 12.45
N ALA A 253 15.10 20.86 12.07
CA ALA A 253 16.45 20.56 12.55
C ALA A 253 17.53 21.47 11.92
N SER A 254 17.12 22.46 11.09
CA SER A 254 18.01 23.42 10.44
C SER A 254 19.07 22.78 9.53
N MET A 255 18.78 21.61 8.94
CA MET A 255 19.67 21.00 7.94
C MET A 255 19.64 21.77 6.62
N PHE A 256 18.46 22.24 6.21
CA PHE A 256 18.23 23.04 5.01
C PHE A 256 16.89 23.77 5.10
N GLY A 257 16.68 24.76 4.22
CA GLY A 257 15.45 25.55 4.18
C GLY A 257 14.27 24.89 3.45
N PRO A 258 13.05 25.45 3.58
CA PRO A 258 11.82 24.88 3.02
C PRO A 258 11.83 24.77 1.49
N TYR A 259 12.45 25.70 0.77
CA TYR A 259 12.59 25.62 -0.68
C TYR A 259 13.49 24.46 -1.12
N HIS A 260 14.54 24.18 -0.36
CA HIS A 260 15.39 23.02 -0.62
C HIS A 260 14.64 21.72 -0.34
N ALA A 261 13.83 21.68 0.72
CA ALA A 261 12.97 20.54 1.02
C ALA A 261 11.98 20.25 -0.13
N GLN A 262 11.37 21.28 -0.72
CA GLN A 262 10.50 21.13 -1.88
C GLN A 262 11.26 20.69 -3.13
N LYS A 263 12.49 21.20 -3.33
CA LYS A 263 13.37 20.72 -4.41
C LYS A 263 13.66 19.22 -4.28
N VAL A 264 13.94 18.73 -3.07
CA VAL A 264 14.15 17.31 -2.80
C VAL A 264 12.85 16.51 -2.99
N LEU A 265 11.70 17.01 -2.52
CA LEU A 265 10.42 16.33 -2.69
C LEU A 265 10.01 16.17 -4.17
N ALA A 266 10.32 17.17 -4.99
CA ALA A 266 10.07 17.17 -6.44
C ALA A 266 11.16 16.46 -7.27
N SER A 267 12.19 15.92 -6.61
CA SER A 267 13.33 15.32 -7.28
C SER A 267 13.01 13.93 -7.84
N GLU A 268 13.66 13.56 -8.94
CA GLU A 268 13.51 12.25 -9.56
C GLU A 268 14.06 11.15 -8.62
N GLU A 269 15.10 11.47 -7.85
CA GLU A 269 15.72 10.55 -6.90
C GLU A 269 14.73 10.07 -5.83
N VAL A 270 13.89 10.98 -5.29
CA VAL A 270 12.85 10.61 -4.32
C VAL A 270 11.76 9.77 -4.98
N GLN A 271 11.34 10.13 -6.19
CA GLN A 271 10.31 9.39 -6.92
C GLN A 271 10.78 7.96 -7.23
N ILE A 272 12.02 7.80 -7.72
CA ILE A 272 12.63 6.49 -7.98
C ILE A 272 12.77 5.71 -6.68
N GLY A 273 13.32 6.33 -5.61
CA GLY A 273 13.52 5.65 -4.34
C GLY A 273 12.22 5.13 -3.72
N ILE A 274 11.12 5.89 -3.80
CA ILE A 274 9.79 5.42 -3.37
C ILE A 274 9.33 4.25 -4.23
N LYS A 275 9.47 4.35 -5.55
CA LYS A 275 9.04 3.29 -6.47
C LYS A 275 9.81 1.98 -6.24
N GLU A 276 11.12 2.05 -6.08
CA GLU A 276 11.98 0.89 -5.85
C GLU A 276 11.61 0.14 -4.57
N VAL A 277 11.38 0.86 -3.46
CA VAL A 277 10.99 0.19 -2.20
C VAL A 277 9.57 -0.38 -2.26
N ILE A 278 8.66 0.25 -3.03
CA ILE A 278 7.32 -0.30 -3.27
C ILE A 278 7.40 -1.58 -4.10
N GLU A 279 8.15 -1.57 -5.20
CA GLU A 279 8.34 -2.74 -6.08
C GLU A 279 8.98 -3.90 -5.31
N LYS A 280 9.97 -3.59 -4.46
CA LYS A 280 10.64 -4.58 -3.63
C LYS A 280 9.69 -5.28 -2.66
N GLU A 281 8.83 -4.52 -1.98
CA GLU A 281 7.97 -5.05 -0.92
C GLU A 281 6.55 -5.44 -1.41
N TRP A 282 6.27 -5.29 -2.72
CA TRP A 282 4.92 -5.45 -3.30
C TRP A 282 4.26 -6.81 -2.99
N ASN A 283 5.08 -7.87 -3.00
CA ASN A 283 4.66 -9.25 -2.76
C ASN A 283 5.22 -9.83 -1.45
N THR A 284 5.86 -9.00 -0.62
CA THR A 284 6.34 -9.41 0.70
C THR A 284 5.13 -9.70 1.58
N LYS A 285 5.08 -10.90 2.16
CA LYS A 285 4.05 -11.25 3.14
C LYS A 285 4.35 -10.61 4.49
N VAL A 286 3.33 -10.46 5.33
CA VAL A 286 3.46 -9.82 6.65
C VAL A 286 4.43 -10.55 7.58
N GLU A 287 4.59 -11.87 7.43
CA GLU A 287 5.56 -12.66 8.20
C GLU A 287 7.01 -12.40 7.78
N GLY A 288 7.21 -11.85 6.58
CA GLY A 288 8.50 -11.40 6.07
C GLY A 288 8.79 -9.93 6.35
N ALA A 289 7.82 -9.18 6.91
CA ALA A 289 8.01 -7.78 7.26
C ALA A 289 8.98 -7.67 8.44
N GLY A 290 9.93 -6.74 8.35
CA GLY A 290 10.95 -6.60 9.38
C GLY A 290 12.00 -5.55 9.10
N GLN A 291 12.85 -5.27 10.09
CA GLN A 291 13.86 -4.23 10.00
C GLN A 291 15.03 -4.65 9.09
N CYS A 292 15.15 -4.03 7.92
CA CYS A 292 16.30 -4.26 7.01
C CYS A 292 17.50 -3.35 7.29
N VAL A 293 17.31 -2.27 8.05
CA VAL A 293 18.38 -1.32 8.44
C VAL A 293 18.43 -1.22 9.97
N PRO A 294 19.14 -2.14 10.66
CA PRO A 294 19.11 -2.23 12.14
C PRO A 294 19.49 -0.93 12.86
N VAL A 295 20.35 -0.11 12.24
CA VAL A 295 20.76 1.18 12.81
C VAL A 295 19.62 2.19 12.90
N MET A 296 18.58 2.08 12.04
CA MET A 296 17.39 2.93 12.12
C MET A 296 16.64 2.72 13.43
N ASP A 297 16.42 1.46 13.84
CA ASP A 297 15.78 1.15 15.13
C ASP A 297 16.57 1.71 16.31
N LEU A 298 17.90 1.65 16.22
CA LEU A 298 18.77 2.22 17.25
C LEU A 298 18.63 3.74 17.33
N TRP A 299 18.59 4.46 16.20
CA TRP A 299 18.40 5.91 16.21
C TRP A 299 17.01 6.32 16.71
N ILE A 300 15.95 5.62 16.30
CA ILE A 300 14.60 5.87 16.79
C ILE A 300 14.54 5.62 18.30
N GLY A 301 15.05 4.48 18.78
CA GLY A 301 15.03 4.13 20.20
C GLY A 301 15.88 5.07 21.07
N ARG A 302 17.04 5.51 20.58
CA ARG A 302 17.91 6.46 21.30
C ARG A 302 17.34 7.87 21.39
N HIS A 303 16.27 8.20 20.67
CA HIS A 303 15.64 9.51 20.73
C HIS A 303 15.25 9.90 22.15
N GLU A 304 14.75 8.96 22.95
CA GLU A 304 14.41 9.21 24.35
C GLU A 304 15.60 9.56 25.25
N MET A 305 16.82 9.19 24.83
CA MET A 305 18.04 9.41 25.59
C MET A 305 18.73 10.74 25.24
N LEU A 306 18.20 11.51 24.28
CA LEU A 306 18.77 12.79 23.91
C LEU A 306 18.54 13.83 25.03
N TYR A 307 19.61 14.55 25.40
CA TYR A 307 19.57 15.57 26.45
C TYR A 307 18.64 16.74 26.12
N SER A 308 18.63 17.18 24.86
CA SER A 308 17.70 18.18 24.32
C SER A 308 16.97 17.59 23.13
N ARG A 309 15.66 17.81 23.05
CA ARG A 309 14.77 17.24 22.03
C ARG A 309 13.84 18.30 21.50
N ILE A 310 13.74 18.41 20.18
CA ILE A 310 12.74 19.26 19.52
C ILE A 310 11.58 18.44 18.93
N PHE A 311 11.75 17.12 18.80
CA PHE A 311 10.69 16.22 18.33
C PHE A 311 10.23 15.26 19.43
N ASN A 312 9.01 14.75 19.25
CA ASN A 312 8.38 13.77 20.11
C ASN A 312 8.63 12.32 19.65
N SER A 313 9.57 12.12 18.68
CA SER A 313 9.82 10.89 17.91
C SER A 313 9.42 9.62 18.66
#